data_AF-A0A0P9CH89-F1
#
_entry.id   AF-A0A0P9CH89-F1
#
_cell.length_a   1.000
_cell.length_b   1.000
_cell.length_c   1.000
_cell.angle_alpha   90.00
_cell.angle_beta   90.00
_cell.angle_gamma   90.00
#
_symmetry.space_group_name_H-M   'P 1'
#
loop_
_entity.id
_entity.type
_entity.pdbx_description
1 polymer ?
#
loop_
_entity_poly.entity_id
_entity_poly.type
_entity_poly.pdbx_seq_one_letter_code
_entity_poly.pdbx_strand_id
1 'polypeptide(L)'
;MVVKFYHPGSEWTPVRDPQSPSMWTPLSREHTRKYFHTQGRAISSVRNPVVHDGPIGFWGEWEAETEFWMSKNTKPIAQRSRNQLPSRVHVPIRPCMPPTGELQNTDPCVFGNEFIYSLCKQRRKNGSETYLSRLIPGDVVLFGSYFKDESRHGRFMLDTVFVVGGKIPYRRDHSHQDKGVVERVPDWYFPLTIDRILDEDLEFTLYTGATYENPVNGMFSFFPCLTEGSRAKYHGFRRPSFLSPSLSSLFDSSQNQGSKGYYNSVSPYKVWTEITADLTERSEPLSLGINAFV
;
A
#
# COMPACT_ATOMS: atom_id res chain seq x y z
N MET A 1 -3.47 -6.03 17.58
CA MET A 1 -2.12 -5.43 17.43
C MET A 1 -2.17 -4.32 16.38
N VAL A 2 -1.35 -3.29 16.55
CA VAL A 2 -1.07 -2.30 15.49
C VAL A 2 0.36 -2.49 15.01
N VAL A 3 0.58 -2.50 13.70
CA VAL A 3 1.90 -2.58 13.09
C VAL A 3 2.16 -1.35 12.25
N LYS A 4 3.32 -0.73 12.43
CA LYS A 4 3.84 0.28 11.51
C LYS A 4 4.85 -0.37 10.58
N PHE A 5 4.64 -0.25 9.27
CA PHE A 5 5.47 -0.87 8.25
C PHE A 5 6.05 0.20 7.33
N TYR A 6 7.38 0.34 7.38
CA TYR A 6 8.15 1.21 6.49
C TYR A 6 8.65 0.42 5.28
N HIS A 7 8.13 0.79 4.10
CA HIS A 7 8.75 0.49 2.82
C HIS A 7 9.61 1.67 2.35
N PRO A 8 10.49 1.44 1.37
CA PRO A 8 11.18 2.52 0.68
C PRO A 8 10.20 3.59 0.17
N GLY A 9 10.51 4.85 0.46
CA GLY A 9 9.58 5.97 0.24
C GLY A 9 9.75 6.73 -1.06
N SER A 10 10.74 6.37 -1.87
CA SER A 10 11.07 7.09 -3.10
C SER A 10 9.98 6.92 -4.15
N GLU A 11 9.60 8.01 -4.81
CA GLU A 11 8.79 7.93 -6.02
C GLU A 11 9.60 7.23 -7.12
N TRP A 12 8.93 6.41 -7.92
CA TRP A 12 9.53 5.76 -9.07
C TRP A 12 10.12 6.78 -10.05
N THR A 13 11.29 6.48 -10.59
CA THR A 13 11.96 7.28 -11.63
C THR A 13 12.45 6.40 -12.78
N PRO A 14 12.28 6.85 -14.05
CA PRO A 14 12.81 6.16 -15.21
C PRO A 14 14.35 6.23 -15.22
N VAL A 15 15.01 5.15 -15.63
CA VAL A 15 16.48 5.04 -15.63
C VAL A 15 17.10 5.71 -16.85
N ARG A 16 16.39 5.77 -17.99
CA ARG A 16 16.96 6.25 -19.25
C ARG A 16 16.02 7.17 -20.01
N ASP A 17 14.85 6.67 -20.39
CA ASP A 17 13.88 7.39 -21.20
C ASP A 17 12.67 7.83 -20.38
N PRO A 18 12.37 9.14 -20.30
CA PRO A 18 11.19 9.64 -19.60
C PRO A 18 9.85 9.30 -20.26
N GLN A 19 9.82 8.70 -21.46
CA GLN A 19 8.60 8.32 -22.17
C GLN A 19 8.37 6.80 -22.24
N SER A 20 9.39 5.99 -21.96
CA SER A 20 9.25 4.52 -21.94
C SER A 20 8.38 4.09 -20.75
N PRO A 21 7.55 3.03 -20.88
CA PRO A 21 6.73 2.53 -19.78
C PRO A 21 7.59 2.15 -18.57
N SER A 22 6.99 2.17 -17.39
CA SER A 22 7.68 1.59 -16.23
C SER A 22 7.77 0.08 -16.45
N MET A 23 8.98 -0.44 -16.59
CA MET A 23 9.22 -1.87 -16.53
C MET A 23 9.05 -2.39 -15.11
N TRP A 24 8.96 -3.72 -14.99
CA TRP A 24 8.97 -4.39 -13.69
C TRP A 24 10.22 -4.05 -12.89
N THR A 25 10.08 -3.76 -11.60
CA THR A 25 11.22 -3.45 -10.72
C THR A 25 12.10 -4.69 -10.49
N PRO A 26 13.40 -4.66 -10.85
CA PRO A 26 14.34 -5.74 -10.53
C PRO A 26 14.61 -5.85 -9.04
N LEU A 27 14.90 -7.06 -8.55
CA LEU A 27 15.25 -7.33 -7.14
C LEU A 27 16.49 -6.55 -6.68
N SER A 28 17.37 -6.17 -7.61
CA SER A 28 18.54 -5.33 -7.35
C SER A 28 18.22 -3.85 -7.06
N ARG A 29 16.96 -3.44 -7.21
CA ARG A 29 16.46 -2.10 -6.87
C ARG A 29 15.48 -2.19 -5.72
N GLU A 30 15.48 -1.16 -4.88
CA GLU A 30 14.46 -0.98 -3.84
C GLU A 30 13.07 -0.78 -4.46
N HIS A 31 12.03 -1.21 -3.75
CA HIS A 31 10.63 -0.89 -4.05
C HIS A 31 10.43 0.61 -4.23
N THR A 32 9.43 1.00 -5.01
CA THR A 32 9.14 2.42 -5.25
C THR A 32 7.66 2.73 -5.14
N ARG A 33 7.37 4.02 -4.94
CA ARG A 33 6.01 4.54 -4.87
C ARG A 33 5.59 5.11 -6.20
N LYS A 34 4.35 4.82 -6.58
CA LYS A 34 3.72 5.38 -7.76
C LYS A 34 2.42 6.04 -7.32
N TYR A 35 2.08 7.14 -7.99
CA TYR A 35 0.76 7.74 -7.87
C TYR A 35 -0.09 7.23 -9.03
N PHE A 36 -1.21 6.60 -8.73
CA PHE A 36 -2.09 5.96 -9.70
C PHE A 36 -3.28 6.83 -10.04
N HIS A 37 -3.82 6.62 -11.23
CA HIS A 37 -5.14 7.10 -11.63
C HIS A 37 -5.90 5.97 -12.34
N THR A 38 -6.83 5.35 -11.63
CA THR A 38 -7.57 4.16 -12.08
C THR A 38 -9.06 4.30 -11.80
N GLN A 39 -9.87 3.33 -12.25
CA GLN A 39 -11.21 3.14 -11.72
C GLN A 39 -11.14 2.52 -10.32
N GLY A 40 -12.15 2.77 -9.50
CA GLY A 40 -12.27 2.18 -8.17
C GLY A 40 -13.43 2.78 -7.39
N ARG A 41 -13.56 2.35 -6.13
CA ARG A 41 -14.57 2.84 -5.20
C ARG A 41 -13.91 3.48 -4.00
N ALA A 42 -14.53 4.55 -3.53
CA ALA A 42 -14.09 5.27 -2.33
C ALA A 42 -15.29 5.74 -1.52
N ILE A 43 -15.09 5.99 -0.22
CA ILE A 43 -16.09 6.66 0.61
C ILE A 43 -15.56 7.99 1.13
N SER A 44 -16.43 8.99 1.18
CA SER A 44 -16.08 10.34 1.64
C SER A 44 -15.88 10.46 3.15
N SER A 45 -16.59 9.64 3.95
CA SER A 45 -16.47 9.60 5.40
C SER A 45 -17.00 8.28 5.96
N VAL A 46 -16.62 7.95 7.19
CA VAL A 46 -17.16 6.77 7.91
C VAL A 46 -18.55 7.07 8.50
N ARG A 47 -18.79 8.29 8.98
CA ARG A 47 -20.04 8.66 9.68
C ARG A 47 -21.23 8.85 8.73
N ASN A 48 -20.98 9.51 7.60
CA ASN A 48 -21.98 9.79 6.57
C ASN A 48 -21.37 9.40 5.20
N PRO A 49 -21.31 8.10 4.89
CA PRO A 49 -20.61 7.63 3.70
C PRO A 49 -21.37 8.05 2.43
N VAL A 50 -20.69 8.77 1.56
CA VAL A 50 -21.07 8.86 0.14
C VAL A 50 -20.11 7.97 -0.62
N VAL A 51 -20.64 6.94 -1.27
CA VAL A 51 -19.87 6.02 -2.09
C VAL A 51 -19.63 6.66 -3.46
N HIS A 52 -18.37 6.85 -3.80
CA HIS A 52 -17.91 7.17 -5.15
C HIS A 52 -17.57 5.87 -5.87
N ASP A 53 -18.04 5.72 -7.11
CA ASP A 53 -17.66 4.64 -8.02
C ASP A 53 -17.24 5.28 -9.35
N GLY A 54 -15.95 5.21 -9.66
CA GLY A 54 -15.39 5.86 -10.83
C GLY A 54 -13.89 6.17 -10.71
N PRO A 55 -13.39 7.18 -11.44
CA PRO A 55 -11.98 7.53 -11.40
C PRO A 55 -11.53 8.00 -10.02
N ILE A 56 -10.44 7.44 -9.55
CA ILE A 56 -9.76 7.79 -8.29
C ILE A 56 -8.26 7.98 -8.54
N GLY A 57 -7.60 8.74 -7.66
CA GLY A 57 -6.15 8.85 -7.67
C GLY A 57 -5.53 8.72 -6.29
N PHE A 58 -4.46 7.93 -6.18
CA PHE A 58 -3.89 7.52 -4.89
C PHE A 58 -2.40 7.15 -5.00
N TRP A 59 -1.70 7.16 -3.87
CA TRP A 59 -0.33 6.65 -3.76
C TRP A 59 -0.34 5.18 -3.37
N GLY A 60 0.49 4.36 -4.00
CA GLY A 60 0.62 2.95 -3.65
C GLY A 60 1.91 2.33 -4.15
N GLU A 61 1.99 1.02 -3.98
CA GLU A 61 3.05 0.16 -4.49
C GLU A 61 2.52 -0.67 -5.67
N TRP A 62 3.33 -0.78 -6.71
CA TRP A 62 3.08 -1.66 -7.86
C TRP A 62 4.41 -1.88 -8.56
N GLU A 63 4.92 -3.11 -8.47
CA GLU A 63 6.23 -3.42 -9.02
C GLU A 63 6.18 -3.83 -10.48
N ALA A 64 5.02 -4.30 -10.97
CA ALA A 64 4.84 -4.64 -12.37
C ALA A 64 4.74 -3.41 -13.29
N GLU A 65 4.50 -3.69 -14.57
CA GLU A 65 4.52 -2.67 -15.60
C GLU A 65 3.38 -1.65 -15.44
N THR A 66 3.66 -0.41 -15.84
CA THR A 66 2.67 0.67 -15.84
C THR A 66 2.88 1.59 -17.04
N GLU A 67 1.80 2.08 -17.62
CA GLU A 67 1.83 3.31 -18.40
C GLU A 67 1.90 4.51 -17.46
N PHE A 68 2.42 5.65 -17.93
CA PHE A 68 2.36 6.89 -17.16
C PHE A 68 2.36 8.14 -18.03
N TRP A 69 1.96 9.25 -17.43
CA TRP A 69 2.17 10.60 -17.95
C TRP A 69 2.74 11.53 -16.88
N MET A 70 3.28 12.66 -17.33
CA MET A 70 3.81 13.70 -16.43
C MET A 70 2.68 14.39 -15.67
N SER A 71 2.88 14.54 -14.36
CA SER A 71 2.02 15.35 -13.51
C SER A 71 2.14 16.84 -13.87
N LYS A 72 1.03 17.57 -13.77
CA LYS A 72 0.97 19.03 -13.96
C LYS A 72 1.58 19.82 -12.80
N ASN A 73 2.09 19.15 -11.76
CA ASN A 73 2.89 19.78 -10.71
C ASN A 73 4.33 20.06 -11.19
N THR A 74 4.47 20.93 -12.18
CA THR A 74 5.78 21.33 -12.72
C THR A 74 6.37 22.45 -11.88
N LYS A 75 6.98 22.11 -10.75
CA LYS A 75 8.08 22.92 -10.20
C LYS A 75 9.43 22.37 -10.73
N PRO A 76 10.47 23.21 -10.85
CA PRO A 76 11.81 22.76 -11.28
C PRO A 76 12.31 21.58 -10.45
N ILE A 77 13.12 20.70 -11.06
CA ILE A 77 13.64 19.45 -10.47
C ILE A 77 14.26 19.68 -9.07
N ALA A 78 14.93 20.82 -8.86
CA ALA A 78 15.52 21.21 -7.58
C ALA A 78 14.52 21.38 -6.41
N GLN A 79 13.22 21.48 -6.69
CA GLN A 79 12.15 21.62 -5.69
C GLN A 79 11.21 20.39 -5.63
N ARG A 80 11.40 19.40 -6.51
CA ARG A 80 10.53 18.21 -6.59
C ARG A 80 10.66 17.30 -5.37
N SER A 81 11.87 17.12 -4.85
CA SER A 81 12.11 16.33 -3.63
C SER A 81 11.47 16.93 -2.38
N ARG A 82 11.08 18.22 -2.41
CA ARG A 82 10.53 18.95 -1.26
C ARG A 82 9.01 18.93 -1.19
N ASN A 83 8.31 18.82 -2.33
CA ASN A 83 6.88 19.13 -2.36
C ASN A 83 5.97 17.90 -2.13
N GLN A 84 6.53 16.68 -2.10
CA GLN A 84 5.84 15.39 -1.88
C GLN A 84 4.61 15.12 -2.78
N LEU A 85 4.49 15.89 -3.86
CA LEU A 85 3.48 15.75 -4.89
C LEU A 85 4.02 14.84 -5.99
N PRO A 86 3.15 14.06 -6.67
CA PRO A 86 3.60 13.15 -7.70
C PRO A 86 4.21 13.90 -8.87
N SER A 87 5.33 13.40 -9.36
CA SER A 87 5.94 13.83 -10.62
C SER A 87 5.30 13.14 -11.83
N ARG A 88 4.73 11.94 -11.62
CA ARG A 88 4.09 11.12 -12.64
C ARG A 88 2.79 10.52 -12.13
N VAL A 89 1.89 10.24 -13.07
CA VAL A 89 0.63 9.55 -12.81
C VAL A 89 0.66 8.26 -13.62
N HIS A 90 0.43 7.14 -12.93
CA HIS A 90 0.58 5.79 -13.44
C HIS A 90 -0.76 5.10 -13.64
N VAL A 91 -0.83 4.22 -14.64
CA VAL A 91 -1.92 3.26 -14.83
C VAL A 91 -1.29 1.86 -14.83
N PRO A 92 -1.68 0.98 -13.90
CA PRO A 92 -1.10 -0.35 -13.81
C PRO A 92 -1.53 -1.22 -14.99
N ILE A 93 -0.61 -2.07 -15.46
CA ILE A 93 -0.88 -3.07 -16.51
C ILE A 93 -0.93 -4.44 -15.84
N ARG A 94 -2.04 -5.17 -16.02
CA ARG A 94 -2.20 -6.53 -15.47
C ARG A 94 -1.09 -7.46 -16.01
N PRO A 95 -0.33 -8.15 -15.14
CA PRO A 95 0.55 -9.21 -15.58
C PRO A 95 -0.26 -10.33 -16.23
N CYS A 96 0.09 -10.69 -17.47
CA CYS A 96 -0.52 -11.81 -18.18
C CYS A 96 0.31 -13.10 -18.08
N MET A 97 1.60 -12.99 -17.77
CA MET A 97 2.53 -14.11 -17.66
C MET A 97 3.49 -13.88 -16.48
N PRO A 98 4.00 -14.95 -15.83
CA PRO A 98 5.07 -14.84 -14.86
C PRO A 98 6.29 -14.20 -15.51
N PRO A 99 6.75 -13.04 -15.02
CA PRO A 99 7.90 -12.40 -15.62
C PRO A 99 9.17 -13.20 -15.32
N THR A 100 10.09 -13.26 -16.28
CA THR A 100 11.38 -13.93 -16.12
C THR A 100 12.35 -13.09 -15.29
N GLY A 101 13.12 -13.73 -14.43
CA GLY A 101 14.20 -13.09 -13.66
C GLY A 101 13.84 -12.71 -12.22
N GLU A 102 14.84 -12.17 -11.52
CA GLU A 102 14.73 -11.74 -10.13
C GLU A 102 14.07 -10.35 -10.06
N LEU A 103 12.78 -10.34 -9.75
CA LEU A 103 11.91 -9.16 -9.78
C LEU A 103 11.21 -8.99 -8.43
N GLN A 104 10.94 -7.75 -8.05
CA GLN A 104 10.23 -7.41 -6.82
C GLN A 104 8.76 -7.84 -6.88
N ASN A 105 8.19 -8.24 -5.74
CA ASN A 105 6.76 -8.49 -5.57
C ASN A 105 5.99 -7.22 -5.21
N THR A 106 4.67 -7.19 -5.42
CA THR A 106 3.83 -6.09 -4.93
C THR A 106 3.11 -6.49 -3.65
N ASP A 107 3.46 -5.86 -2.52
CA ASP A 107 2.79 -6.07 -1.24
C ASP A 107 2.83 -4.79 -0.38
N PRO A 108 1.71 -4.30 0.15
CA PRO A 108 0.36 -4.81 -0.04
C PRO A 108 -0.14 -4.53 -1.47
N CYS A 109 -0.98 -5.41 -1.98
CA CYS A 109 -1.74 -5.17 -3.20
C CYS A 109 -3.11 -4.62 -2.83
N VAL A 110 -3.44 -3.42 -3.34
CA VAL A 110 -4.73 -2.75 -3.11
C VAL A 110 -5.66 -2.83 -4.32
N PHE A 111 -5.24 -3.55 -5.36
CA PHE A 111 -5.98 -3.73 -6.60
C PHE A 111 -6.83 -5.01 -6.55
N GLY A 112 -8.04 -4.95 -7.08
CA GLY A 112 -9.02 -6.03 -7.04
C GLY A 112 -10.13 -5.76 -6.01
N ASN A 113 -10.85 -6.82 -5.66
CA ASN A 113 -12.02 -6.73 -4.78
C ASN A 113 -11.65 -6.56 -3.30
N GLU A 114 -10.44 -6.96 -2.93
CA GLU A 114 -9.94 -6.94 -1.56
C GLU A 114 -8.45 -6.60 -1.55
N PHE A 115 -7.97 -6.10 -0.42
CA PHE A 115 -6.55 -5.86 -0.25
C PHE A 115 -5.86 -7.17 0.12
N ILE A 116 -4.66 -7.40 -0.41
CA ILE A 116 -3.91 -8.63 -0.21
C ILE A 116 -2.50 -8.29 0.31
N TYR A 117 -2.01 -9.09 1.25
CA TYR A 117 -0.64 -8.98 1.77
C TYR A 117 -0.11 -10.39 2.09
N SER A 118 1.08 -10.75 1.59
CA SER A 118 1.59 -12.12 1.83
C SER A 118 3.08 -12.30 2.10
N LEU A 119 4.00 -11.55 1.47
CA LEU A 119 5.41 -11.93 1.48
C LEU A 119 6.25 -11.04 2.38
N CYS A 120 6.12 -9.72 2.19
CA CYS A 120 7.07 -8.76 2.71
C CYS A 120 7.25 -8.88 4.23
N LYS A 121 8.47 -9.23 4.67
CA LYS A 121 8.91 -9.30 6.09
C LYS A 121 8.16 -10.31 6.96
N GLN A 122 7.41 -11.27 6.41
CA GLN A 122 6.86 -12.37 7.22
C GLN A 122 7.93 -13.34 7.72
N ARG A 123 9.02 -13.47 6.95
CA ARG A 123 10.19 -14.29 7.26
C ARG A 123 11.43 -13.40 7.40
N ARG A 124 12.34 -13.78 8.30
CA ARG A 124 13.70 -13.21 8.37
C ARG A 124 14.59 -13.89 7.33
N LYS A 125 15.78 -13.33 7.08
CA LYS A 125 16.76 -13.92 6.15
C LYS A 125 17.17 -15.35 6.51
N ASN A 126 17.04 -15.75 7.78
CA ASN A 126 17.33 -17.11 8.26
C ASN A 126 16.08 -18.02 8.27
N GLY A 127 15.00 -17.66 7.56
CA GLY A 127 13.76 -18.43 7.48
C GLY A 127 12.83 -18.32 8.70
N SER A 128 13.31 -17.76 9.83
CA SER A 128 12.48 -17.66 11.04
C SER A 128 11.32 -16.68 10.89
N GLU A 129 10.21 -16.99 11.55
CA GLU A 129 8.98 -16.20 11.54
C GLU A 129 9.16 -14.84 12.19
N THR A 130 8.49 -13.83 11.63
CA THR A 130 8.24 -12.57 12.31
C THR A 130 6.80 -12.52 12.80
N TYR A 131 6.46 -11.53 13.62
CA TYR A 131 5.08 -11.33 14.02
C TYR A 131 4.13 -11.00 12.86
N LEU A 132 4.65 -10.55 11.71
CA LEU A 132 3.84 -10.32 10.52
C LEU A 132 3.29 -11.62 9.92
N SER A 133 3.89 -12.78 10.21
CA SER A 133 3.32 -14.10 9.85
C SER A 133 2.22 -14.57 10.81
N ARG A 134 1.92 -13.81 11.86
CA ARG A 134 0.98 -14.21 12.94
C ARG A 134 -0.10 -13.19 13.22
N LEU A 135 -0.43 -12.34 12.25
CA LEU A 135 -1.53 -11.39 12.38
C LEU A 135 -2.86 -12.14 12.50
N ILE A 136 -3.82 -11.54 13.19
CA ILE A 136 -5.17 -12.08 13.35
C ILE A 136 -6.21 -11.05 12.88
N PRO A 137 -7.44 -11.49 12.51
CA PRO A 137 -8.50 -10.56 12.15
C PRO A 137 -8.70 -9.44 13.18
N GLY A 138 -8.77 -8.21 12.69
CA GLY A 138 -8.86 -6.98 13.51
C GLY A 138 -7.51 -6.37 13.88
N ASP A 139 -6.38 -7.00 13.57
CA ASP A 139 -5.08 -6.34 13.58
C ASP A 139 -5.02 -5.27 12.47
N VAL A 140 -4.30 -4.17 12.73
CA VAL A 140 -4.13 -3.05 11.80
C VAL A 140 -2.65 -2.92 11.42
N VAL A 141 -2.37 -2.89 10.13
CA VAL A 141 -1.05 -2.61 9.57
C VAL A 141 -1.10 -1.28 8.83
N LEU A 142 -0.25 -0.34 9.23
CA LEU A 142 -0.05 0.95 8.58
C LEU A 142 1.14 0.82 7.63
N PHE A 143 0.87 0.72 6.34
CA PHE A 143 1.91 0.74 5.31
C PHE A 143 2.22 2.17 4.91
N GLY A 144 3.49 2.47 4.80
CA GLY A 144 3.95 3.80 4.50
C GLY A 144 5.46 3.87 4.35
N SER A 145 5.98 5.08 4.44
CA SER A 145 7.41 5.33 4.33
C SER A 145 7.87 6.45 5.25
N TYR A 146 9.18 6.50 5.48
CA TYR A 146 9.79 7.55 6.27
C TYR A 146 10.15 8.73 5.36
N PHE A 147 9.71 9.93 5.74
CA PHE A 147 10.14 11.18 5.11
C PHE A 147 10.88 12.04 6.11
N LYS A 148 12.00 12.64 5.68
CA LYS A 148 12.79 13.56 6.48
C LYS A 148 12.62 14.98 5.92
N ASP A 149 12.11 15.89 6.74
CA ASP A 149 11.96 17.29 6.34
C ASP A 149 13.29 18.07 6.43
N GLU A 150 13.28 19.33 5.98
CA GLU A 150 14.47 20.20 5.96
C GLU A 150 15.06 20.42 7.36
N SER A 151 14.21 20.39 8.39
CA SER A 151 14.62 20.48 9.79
C SER A 151 15.14 19.17 10.37
N ARG A 152 15.32 18.15 9.52
CA ARG A 152 15.74 16.78 9.85
C ARG A 152 14.76 16.01 10.73
N HIS A 153 13.55 16.52 10.93
CA HIS A 153 12.49 15.80 11.63
C HIS A 153 11.90 14.74 10.71
N GLY A 154 11.80 13.52 11.24
CA GLY A 154 11.26 12.36 10.56
C GLY A 154 9.76 12.24 10.72
N ARG A 155 9.05 11.88 9.66
CA ARG A 155 7.60 11.62 9.71
C ARG A 155 7.26 10.35 8.95
N PHE A 156 6.24 9.64 9.44
CA PHE A 156 5.65 8.53 8.72
C PHE A 156 4.62 9.07 7.72
N MET A 157 4.80 8.71 6.46
CA MET A 157 3.89 9.02 5.36
C MET A 157 3.06 7.77 5.08
N LEU A 158 1.75 7.84 5.30
CA LEU A 158 0.84 6.71 5.12
C LEU A 158 0.49 6.54 3.63
N ASP A 159 0.55 5.30 3.18
CA ASP A 159 0.07 4.88 1.86
C ASP A 159 -1.20 4.02 1.99
N THR A 160 -1.25 3.12 2.98
CA THR A 160 -2.36 2.15 3.11
C THR A 160 -2.60 1.78 4.57
N VAL A 161 -3.87 1.69 4.96
CA VAL A 161 -4.31 1.06 6.21
C VAL A 161 -4.88 -0.30 5.86
N PHE A 162 -4.22 -1.35 6.31
CA PHE A 162 -4.66 -2.73 6.11
C PHE A 162 -5.21 -3.27 7.43
N VAL A 163 -6.51 -3.54 7.45
CA VAL A 163 -7.18 -4.22 8.56
C VAL A 163 -7.26 -5.69 8.19
N VAL A 164 -6.67 -6.59 8.98
CA VAL A 164 -6.72 -8.02 8.68
C VAL A 164 -8.17 -8.49 8.79
N GLY A 165 -8.70 -9.04 7.69
CA GLY A 165 -10.03 -9.64 7.62
C GLY A 165 -9.99 -11.17 7.67
N GLY A 166 -9.05 -11.76 6.91
CA GLY A 166 -8.84 -13.20 6.86
C GLY A 166 -7.37 -13.56 6.70
N LYS A 167 -7.05 -14.83 6.96
CA LYS A 167 -5.70 -15.37 6.78
C LYS A 167 -5.73 -16.81 6.30
N ILE A 168 -4.83 -17.15 5.38
CA ILE A 168 -4.67 -18.49 4.82
C ILE A 168 -3.17 -18.81 4.86
N PRO A 169 -2.70 -19.72 5.74
CA PRO A 169 -1.34 -20.22 5.65
C PRO A 169 -1.19 -21.08 4.40
N TYR A 170 -0.06 -20.96 3.70
CA TYR A 170 0.23 -21.74 2.50
C TYR A 170 1.75 -21.94 2.35
N ARG A 171 2.13 -22.96 1.59
CA ARG A 171 3.49 -23.12 1.06
C ARG A 171 3.43 -22.92 -0.45
N ARG A 172 4.50 -22.42 -1.04
CA ARG A 172 4.61 -22.42 -2.50
C ARG A 172 4.76 -23.87 -2.94
N ASP A 173 3.74 -24.39 -3.60
CA ASP A 173 3.86 -25.59 -4.43
C ASP A 173 3.76 -25.14 -5.89
N HIS A 174 4.72 -25.56 -6.72
CA HIS A 174 4.72 -25.36 -8.18
C HIS A 174 3.41 -25.78 -8.87
N SER A 175 2.63 -26.65 -8.24
CA SER A 175 1.36 -27.12 -8.76
C SER A 175 0.21 -26.12 -8.62
N HIS A 176 0.39 -25.01 -7.88
CA HIS A 176 -0.68 -24.08 -7.48
C HIS A 176 -1.88 -24.78 -6.82
N GLN A 177 -1.69 -25.94 -6.18
CA GLN A 177 -2.80 -26.74 -5.67
C GLN A 177 -3.36 -26.30 -4.32
N ASP A 178 -2.83 -25.24 -3.70
CA ASP A 178 -3.49 -24.66 -2.53
C ASP A 178 -4.77 -23.96 -2.97
N LYS A 179 -5.85 -24.76 -3.03
CA LYS A 179 -7.18 -24.32 -3.45
C LYS A 179 -7.64 -23.09 -2.66
N GLY A 180 -7.24 -22.99 -1.39
CA GLY A 180 -7.57 -21.84 -0.55
C GLY A 180 -6.98 -20.54 -1.08
N VAL A 181 -5.74 -20.56 -1.58
CA VAL A 181 -5.10 -19.37 -2.19
C VAL A 181 -5.66 -19.09 -3.58
N VAL A 182 -5.78 -20.11 -4.43
CA VAL A 182 -6.28 -19.99 -5.81
C VAL A 182 -7.69 -19.42 -5.87
N GLU A 183 -8.58 -19.87 -5.00
CA GLU A 183 -9.96 -19.37 -4.96
C GLU A 183 -10.06 -17.95 -4.38
N ARG A 184 -9.00 -17.47 -3.70
CA ARG A 184 -9.04 -16.21 -2.95
C ARG A 184 -8.42 -15.02 -3.67
N VAL A 185 -7.44 -15.23 -4.54
CA VAL A 185 -6.73 -14.16 -5.25
C VAL A 185 -6.99 -14.24 -6.76
N PRO A 186 -7.01 -13.12 -7.48
CA PRO A 186 -7.15 -13.16 -8.92
C PRO A 186 -5.89 -13.77 -9.58
N ASP A 187 -6.07 -14.42 -10.73
CA ASP A 187 -4.99 -15.12 -11.45
C ASP A 187 -3.74 -14.25 -11.68
N TRP A 188 -3.92 -12.95 -11.96
CA TRP A 188 -2.81 -12.02 -12.19
C TRP A 188 -1.99 -11.72 -10.93
N TYR A 189 -2.48 -12.04 -9.72
CA TYR A 189 -1.74 -11.85 -8.47
C TYR A 189 -0.64 -12.91 -8.28
N PHE A 190 -0.80 -14.10 -8.87
CA PHE A 190 0.23 -15.15 -8.85
C PHE A 190 1.56 -14.68 -9.44
N PRO A 191 1.61 -14.24 -10.71
CA PRO A 191 2.86 -13.73 -11.30
C PRO A 191 3.33 -12.43 -10.64
N LEU A 192 2.41 -11.62 -10.08
CA LEU A 192 2.74 -10.37 -9.39
C LEU A 192 3.50 -10.58 -8.08
N THR A 193 3.10 -11.60 -7.30
CA THR A 193 3.58 -11.78 -5.94
C THR A 193 3.88 -13.24 -5.61
N ILE A 194 2.92 -14.16 -5.67
CA ILE A 194 3.09 -15.54 -5.17
C ILE A 194 4.28 -16.26 -5.85
N ASP A 195 4.42 -16.12 -7.16
CA ASP A 195 5.48 -16.75 -7.95
C ASP A 195 6.88 -16.18 -7.68
N ARG A 196 6.96 -15.13 -6.85
CA ARG A 196 8.22 -14.49 -6.46
C ARG A 196 8.80 -15.06 -5.15
N ILE A 197 8.13 -16.01 -4.50
CA ILE A 197 8.69 -16.73 -3.35
C ILE A 197 9.87 -17.58 -3.81
N LEU A 198 11.08 -17.27 -3.36
CA LEU A 198 12.29 -18.00 -3.78
C LEU A 198 12.52 -19.31 -2.99
N ASP A 199 11.88 -19.46 -1.83
CA ASP A 199 12.11 -20.58 -0.90
C ASP A 199 10.79 -21.33 -0.68
N GLU A 200 10.70 -22.52 -1.26
CA GLU A 200 9.47 -23.33 -1.34
C GLU A 200 9.17 -24.08 -0.04
N ASP A 201 10.17 -24.27 0.82
CA ASP A 201 10.02 -24.97 2.10
C ASP A 201 9.41 -24.07 3.18
N LEU A 202 9.43 -22.74 2.96
CA LEU A 202 8.89 -21.76 3.89
C LEU A 202 7.37 -21.62 3.72
N GLU A 203 6.68 -21.69 4.86
CA GLU A 203 5.26 -21.35 4.94
C GLU A 203 5.09 -19.83 4.94
N PHE A 204 4.15 -19.30 4.18
CA PHE A 204 3.74 -17.91 4.22
C PHE A 204 2.28 -17.83 4.65
N THR A 205 1.82 -16.64 5.00
CA THR A 205 0.40 -16.39 5.26
C THR A 205 -0.12 -15.37 4.29
N LEU A 206 -1.11 -15.75 3.50
CA LEU A 206 -1.89 -14.83 2.69
C LEU A 206 -2.91 -14.14 3.60
N TYR A 207 -2.78 -12.82 3.76
CA TYR A 207 -3.78 -12.02 4.43
C TYR A 207 -4.69 -11.35 3.42
N THR A 208 -5.99 -11.36 3.73
CA THR A 208 -6.97 -10.52 3.03
C THR A 208 -7.46 -9.42 3.96
N GLY A 209 -7.62 -8.24 3.41
CA GLY A 209 -8.11 -7.07 4.13
C GLY A 209 -9.60 -7.19 4.42
N ALA A 210 -10.03 -6.75 5.60
CA ALA A 210 -11.45 -6.51 5.87
C ALA A 210 -11.98 -5.47 4.88
N THR A 211 -13.12 -5.75 4.23
CA THR A 211 -13.69 -4.87 3.21
C THR A 211 -14.69 -3.90 3.85
N TYR A 212 -15.08 -2.87 3.10
CA TYR A 212 -16.13 -1.96 3.54
C TYR A 212 -17.47 -2.69 3.79
N GLU A 213 -17.80 -3.66 2.93
CA GLU A 213 -19.01 -4.47 3.02
C GLU A 213 -18.92 -5.56 4.11
N ASN A 214 -17.72 -6.00 4.48
CA ASN A 214 -17.48 -7.00 5.52
C ASN A 214 -16.40 -6.52 6.51
N PRO A 215 -16.70 -5.52 7.35
CA PRO A 215 -15.74 -4.93 8.26
C PRO A 215 -15.50 -5.83 9.49
N VAL A 216 -14.29 -5.75 10.05
CA VAL A 216 -13.97 -6.41 11.33
C VAL A 216 -14.05 -5.38 12.45
N ASN A 217 -14.97 -5.57 13.39
CA ASN A 217 -15.24 -4.63 14.48
C ASN A 217 -15.49 -3.20 13.96
N GLY A 218 -16.19 -3.07 12.83
CA GLY A 218 -16.45 -1.79 12.17
C GLY A 218 -15.27 -1.19 11.40
N MET A 219 -14.10 -1.84 11.40
CA MET A 219 -12.92 -1.41 10.66
C MET A 219 -12.79 -2.13 9.31
N PHE A 220 -12.31 -1.41 8.31
CA PHE A 220 -12.00 -1.95 6.99
C PHE A 220 -10.68 -1.38 6.46
N SER A 221 -10.08 -2.07 5.49
CA SER A 221 -8.85 -1.64 4.81
C SER A 221 -9.14 -0.51 3.83
N PHE A 222 -8.25 0.47 3.75
CA PHE A 222 -8.37 1.56 2.79
C PHE A 222 -7.02 2.19 2.46
N PHE A 223 -6.97 2.96 1.37
CA PHE A 223 -5.88 3.89 1.08
C PHE A 223 -6.43 5.33 0.96
N PRO A 224 -5.65 6.37 1.31
CA PRO A 224 -6.05 7.75 1.06
C PRO A 224 -6.13 8.02 -0.45
N CYS A 225 -7.19 8.65 -0.91
CA CYS A 225 -7.36 8.95 -2.33
C CYS A 225 -8.09 10.28 -2.59
N LEU A 226 -7.99 10.74 -3.83
CA LEU A 226 -8.85 11.76 -4.40
C LEU A 226 -9.90 11.11 -5.29
N THR A 227 -11.13 11.58 -5.19
CA THR A 227 -12.24 11.25 -6.09
C THR A 227 -12.40 12.35 -7.12
N GLU A 228 -12.62 11.98 -8.39
CA GLU A 228 -12.99 12.85 -9.51
C GLU A 228 -12.08 14.08 -9.77
N GLY A 229 -12.13 14.57 -11.02
CA GLY A 229 -11.60 15.89 -11.37
C GLY A 229 -10.10 15.96 -11.69
N SER A 230 -9.68 17.16 -12.08
CA SER A 230 -8.34 17.44 -12.58
C SER A 230 -7.24 17.20 -11.55
N ARG A 231 -7.58 17.27 -10.26
CA ARG A 231 -6.65 16.97 -9.18
C ARG A 231 -6.29 15.49 -9.17
N ALA A 232 -7.28 14.59 -9.15
CA ALA A 232 -7.05 13.14 -9.16
C ALA A 232 -6.22 12.70 -10.38
N LYS A 233 -6.52 13.23 -11.56
CA LYS A 233 -5.89 12.82 -12.84
C LYS A 233 -4.52 13.44 -13.12
N TYR A 234 -4.27 14.68 -12.69
CA TYR A 234 -3.11 15.45 -13.16
C TYR A 234 -2.21 16.02 -12.05
N HIS A 235 -2.69 16.11 -10.81
CA HIS A 235 -1.94 16.77 -9.73
C HIS A 235 -1.69 15.83 -8.55
N GLY A 236 -2.61 14.94 -8.23
CA GLY A 236 -2.59 14.19 -7.00
C GLY A 236 -2.53 15.04 -5.74
N PHE A 237 -1.96 14.46 -4.69
CA PHE A 237 -1.90 15.05 -3.36
C PHE A 237 -0.59 14.65 -2.68
N ARG A 238 -0.23 15.39 -1.63
CA ARG A 238 0.89 15.01 -0.76
C ARG A 238 0.45 13.86 0.10
N ARG A 239 1.29 12.82 0.20
CA ARG A 239 0.99 11.71 1.10
C ARG A 239 0.69 12.22 2.52
N PRO A 240 -0.35 11.71 3.20
CA PRO A 240 -0.69 12.17 4.51
C PRO A 240 0.37 11.75 5.52
N SER A 241 0.82 12.70 6.33
CA SER A 241 1.50 12.42 7.59
C SER A 241 0.54 12.69 8.73
N PHE A 242 0.61 11.87 9.78
CA PHE A 242 -0.27 11.96 10.95
C PHE A 242 0.50 12.56 12.11
N LEU A 243 -0.07 13.60 12.70
CA LEU A 243 0.46 14.27 13.88
C LEU A 243 -0.58 14.30 15.01
N SER A 244 -1.51 13.34 15.03
CA SER A 244 -2.47 13.22 16.12
C SER A 244 -1.71 13.07 17.45
N PRO A 245 -1.86 14.00 18.40
CA PRO A 245 -1.18 13.90 19.69
C PRO A 245 -1.52 12.60 20.44
N SER A 246 -2.75 12.09 20.27
CA SER A 246 -3.20 10.82 20.88
C SER A 246 -2.55 9.58 20.27
N LEU A 247 -1.95 9.68 19.08
CA LEU A 247 -1.16 8.62 18.45
C LEU A 247 0.34 8.93 18.42
N SER A 248 0.80 9.97 19.13
CA SER A 248 2.21 10.39 19.18
C SER A 248 3.15 9.20 19.43
N SER A 249 2.86 8.32 20.40
CA SER A 249 3.67 7.13 20.69
C SER A 249 3.87 6.16 19.51
N LEU A 250 2.97 6.16 18.51
CA LEU A 250 3.13 5.37 17.27
C LEU A 250 4.05 6.07 16.27
N PHE A 251 4.02 7.39 16.21
CA PHE A 251 4.71 8.17 15.18
C PHE A 251 6.04 8.79 15.64
N ASP A 252 6.24 8.91 16.95
CA ASP A 252 7.41 9.52 17.59
C ASP A 252 8.55 8.50 17.77
N SER A 253 8.97 7.90 16.65
CA SER A 253 10.06 6.92 16.64
C SER A 253 11.13 7.29 15.62
N SER A 254 12.39 7.12 16.00
CA SER A 254 13.54 7.23 15.08
C SER A 254 13.61 6.11 14.02
N GLN A 255 12.69 5.14 14.05
CA GLN A 255 12.61 4.09 13.05
C GLN A 255 12.28 4.67 11.68
N ASN A 256 13.11 4.34 10.71
CA ASN A 256 13.00 4.81 9.32
C ASN A 256 12.90 3.65 8.31
N GLN A 257 12.99 2.41 8.76
CA GLN A 257 12.92 1.19 7.94
C GLN A 257 12.35 -0.01 8.70
N GLY A 258 11.87 -1.02 7.97
CA GLY A 258 11.35 -2.26 8.53
C GLY A 258 9.97 -2.09 9.18
N SER A 259 9.63 -2.94 10.14
CA SER A 259 8.32 -2.92 10.79
C SER A 259 8.44 -2.90 12.32
N LYS A 260 7.45 -2.33 13.00
CA LYS A 260 7.32 -2.41 14.47
C LYS A 260 5.87 -2.70 14.87
N GLY A 261 5.70 -3.76 15.66
CA GLY A 261 4.43 -4.15 16.27
C GLY A 261 4.24 -3.51 17.65
N TYR A 262 3.02 -3.09 17.91
CA TYR A 262 2.56 -2.46 19.13
C TYR A 262 1.46 -3.34 19.73
N TYR A 263 1.83 -4.14 20.73
CA TYR A 263 0.95 -5.06 21.43
C TYR A 263 0.37 -4.39 22.66
N ASN A 264 -0.96 -4.37 22.77
CA ASN A 264 -1.72 -3.84 23.92
C ASN A 264 -1.44 -2.36 24.31
N SER A 265 -0.48 -1.69 23.67
CA SER A 265 -0.12 -0.31 23.95
C SER A 265 -1.07 0.69 23.26
N VAL A 266 -1.67 0.29 22.14
CA VAL A 266 -2.67 1.10 21.43
C VAL A 266 -3.75 0.18 20.84
N SER A 267 -5.02 0.58 20.96
CA SER A 267 -6.15 -0.13 20.36
C SER A 267 -6.15 0.03 18.84
N PRO A 268 -6.23 -1.05 18.05
CA PRO A 268 -6.37 -0.98 16.59
C PRO A 268 -7.56 -0.12 16.15
N TYR A 269 -8.71 -0.26 16.82
CA TYR A 269 -9.90 0.53 16.56
C TYR A 269 -9.68 2.02 16.78
N LYS A 270 -8.97 2.39 17.85
CA LYS A 270 -8.64 3.80 18.13
C LYS A 270 -7.75 4.38 17.02
N VAL A 271 -6.70 3.65 16.62
CA VAL A 271 -5.81 4.08 15.52
C VAL A 271 -6.59 4.28 14.23
N TRP A 272 -7.40 3.29 13.86
CA TRP A 272 -8.21 3.33 12.65
C TRP A 272 -9.20 4.51 12.65
N THR A 273 -9.89 4.73 13.77
CA THR A 273 -10.86 5.83 13.92
C THR A 273 -10.19 7.20 13.82
N GLU A 274 -9.04 7.38 14.46
CA GLU A 274 -8.31 8.65 14.41
C GLU A 274 -7.72 8.93 13.02
N ILE A 275 -7.20 7.91 12.33
CA ILE A 275 -6.68 8.06 10.97
C ILE A 275 -7.80 8.40 10.00
N THR A 276 -8.94 7.71 10.06
CA THR A 276 -10.08 7.98 9.16
C THR A 276 -10.61 9.39 9.36
N ALA A 277 -10.82 9.82 10.61
CA ALA A 277 -11.25 11.19 10.92
C ALA A 277 -10.26 12.24 10.40
N ASP A 278 -8.96 12.07 10.67
CA ASP A 278 -7.92 13.00 10.22
C ASP A 278 -7.84 13.11 8.69
N LEU A 279 -8.06 12.02 7.95
CA LEU A 279 -8.07 12.04 6.49
C LEU A 279 -9.30 12.72 5.91
N THR A 280 -10.48 12.52 6.50
CA THR A 280 -11.75 12.98 5.93
C THR A 280 -12.16 14.36 6.42
N GLU A 281 -11.62 14.84 7.54
CA GLU A 281 -12.03 16.11 8.19
C GLU A 281 -10.97 17.22 8.12
N ARG A 282 -9.79 16.94 7.55
CA ARG A 282 -8.73 17.94 7.32
C ARG A 282 -9.14 19.02 6.32
N SER A 283 -8.36 20.11 6.28
CA SER A 283 -8.59 21.25 5.37
C SER A 283 -8.59 20.89 3.89
N GLU A 284 -7.75 19.93 3.49
CA GLU A 284 -7.79 19.30 2.16
C GLU A 284 -8.21 17.83 2.33
N PRO A 285 -9.51 17.54 2.43
CA PRO A 285 -10.01 16.21 2.75
C PRO A 285 -9.67 15.20 1.66
N LEU A 286 -9.36 13.98 2.09
CA LEU A 286 -9.15 12.82 1.24
C LEU A 286 -10.27 11.82 1.48
N SER A 287 -10.62 11.07 0.43
CA SER A 287 -11.55 9.95 0.53
C SER A 287 -10.79 8.67 0.92
N LEU A 288 -11.53 7.70 1.44
CA LEU A 288 -11.02 6.38 1.79
C LEU A 288 -11.28 5.44 0.62
N GLY A 289 -10.25 5.14 -0.17
CA GLY A 289 -10.33 4.19 -1.27
C GLY A 289 -10.47 2.77 -0.74
N ILE A 290 -11.57 2.10 -1.09
CA ILE A 290 -11.93 0.76 -0.59
C ILE A 290 -11.63 -0.34 -1.61
N ASN A 291 -11.46 0.02 -2.89
CA ASN A 291 -10.87 -0.82 -3.92
C ASN A 291 -10.30 0.03 -5.06
N ALA A 292 -9.36 -0.55 -5.81
CA ALA A 292 -8.86 -0.02 -7.07
C ALA A 292 -8.87 -1.13 -8.12
N PHE A 293 -9.13 -0.78 -9.37
CA PHE A 293 -9.11 -1.73 -10.47
C PHE A 293 -7.86 -1.55 -11.30
N VAL A 294 -7.20 -2.68 -11.57
CA VAL A 294 -6.13 -2.82 -12.57
C VAL A 294 -6.72 -3.25 -13.89
#